data_AF-A0A9W6GHG6-F1
#
_entry.id   AF-A0A9W6GHG6-F1
#
_cell.length_a   1.000
_cell.length_b   1.000
_cell.length_c   1.000
_cell.angle_alpha   90.00
_cell.angle_beta   90.00
_cell.angle_gamma   90.00
#
_symmetry.space_group_name_H-M   'P 1'
#
loop_
_entity.id
_entity.type
_entity.pdbx_description
1 polymer ?
#
loop_
_entity_poly.entity_id
_entity_poly.type
_entity_poly.pdbx_seq_one_letter_code
_entity_poly.pdbx_strand_id
1 'polypeptide(L)' 'MKVYDLLAKDSTVTEEGEKVKWIRVGVLLQKEKGYSVKIDCIPIGTSWDGWLTVKERTEKNEPF' A
#
# COMPACT_ATOMS: atom_id res chain seq x y z
N MET A 1 9.27 13.08 -11.55
CA MET A 1 8.01 12.35 -11.33
C MET A 1 8.16 11.55 -10.04
N LYS A 2 7.36 11.83 -9.01
CA LYS A 2 7.40 11.05 -7.76
C LYS A 2 6.49 9.84 -7.87
N VAL A 3 6.94 8.71 -7.31
CA VAL A 3 6.20 7.45 -7.27
C VAL A 3 5.93 7.09 -5.83
N TYR A 4 4.69 6.69 -5.56
CA TYR A 4 4.25 6.29 -4.24
C TYR A 4 3.67 4.87 -4.30
N ASP A 5 3.93 4.10 -3.24
CA ASP A 5 3.24 2.85 -2.99
C ASP A 5 1.87 3.11 -2.37
N LEU A 6 0.87 2.38 -2.85
CA LEU A 6 -0.43 2.29 -2.19
C LEU A 6 -0.45 1.03 -1.34
N LEU A 7 -0.62 1.19 -0.03
CA LEU A 7 -0.56 0.12 0.95
C LEU A 7 -1.94 -0.08 1.60
N ALA A 8 -2.42 -1.31 1.60
CA ALA A 8 -3.55 -1.72 2.43
C ALA A 8 -3.03 -2.21 3.79
N LYS A 9 -3.68 -1.79 4.88
CA LYS A 9 -3.46 -2.36 6.20
C LYS A 9 -4.19 -3.70 6.27
N ASP A 10 -3.48 -4.73 6.70
CA ASP A 10 -4.05 -6.03 7.04
C ASP A 10 -3.62 -6.35 8.48
N SER A 11 -4.57 -6.29 9.41
CA SER A 11 -4.32 -6.60 10.82
C SER A 11 -4.94 -7.94 11.17
N THR A 12 -4.12 -8.84 11.73
CA THR A 12 -4.59 -10.10 12.31
C THR A 12 -4.38 -10.04 13.81
N VAL A 13 -5.43 -10.32 14.59
CA VAL A 13 -5.33 -10.47 16.04
C VAL A 13 -4.85 -11.89 16.33
N THR A 14 -3.73 -12.02 17.04
CA THR A 14 -3.16 -13.31 17.49
C THR A 14 -3.10 -13.35 19.02
N GLU A 15 -2.86 -14.53 19.61
CA GLU A 15 -2.69 -14.67 21.07
C GLU A 15 -1.52 -13.82 21.61
N GLU A 16 -0.55 -13.50 20.76
CA GLU A 16 0.61 -12.64 21.06
C GLU A 16 0.34 -11.13 20.84
N GLY A 17 -0.88 -10.76 20.44
CA GLY A 17 -1.30 -9.39 20.14
C GLY A 17 -1.65 -9.13 18.67
N GLU A 18 -1.88 -7.86 18.33
CA GLU A 18 -2.19 -7.43 16.95
C GLU A 18 -0.90 -7.42 16.11
N LYS A 19 -0.87 -8.24 15.06
CA LYS A 19 0.17 -8.17 14.03
C LYS A 19 -0.38 -7.39 12.84
N VAL A 20 0.25 -6.26 12.55
CA VAL A 20 -0.07 -5.41 11.40
C VAL A 20 0.88 -5.72 10.25
N LYS A 21 0.30 -6.13 9.12
CA LYS A 21 0.99 -6.28 7.85
C LYS A 21 0.54 -5.18 6.90
N TRP A 22 1.48 -4.64 6.14
CA TRP A 22 1.20 -3.68 5.07
C TRP A 22 1.42 -4.37 3.74
N ILE A 23 0.38 -4.42 2.92
CA ILE A 23 0.41 -5.08 1.62
C ILE A 23 0.36 -3.99 0.55
N ARG A 24 1.31 -3.99 -0.38
CA ARG A 24 1.27 -3.10 -1.53
C ARG A 24 0.22 -3.59 -2.53
N VAL A 25 -0.71 -2.71 -2.90
CA VAL A 25 -1.85 -3.02 -3.77
C VAL A 25 -1.90 -2.17 -5.03
N GLY A 26 -0.96 -1.24 -5.19
CA GLY A 26 -0.91 -0.37 -6.35
C GLY A 26 0.18 0.68 -6.25
N VAL A 27 0.05 1.68 -7.12
CA VAL A 27 0.94 2.84 -7.18
C VAL A 27 0.16 4.12 -7.42
N LEU A 28 0.68 5.22 -6.87
CA LEU A 28 0.25 6.57 -7.19
C LEU A 28 1.42 7.32 -7.84
N LEU A 29 1.16 7.91 -8.99
CA LEU A 29 2.11 8.72 -9.75
C LEU A 29 1.73 10.19 -9.62
N GLN A 30 2.64 11.00 -9.13
CA GLN A 30 2.49 12.45 -9.15
C GLN A 30 3.03 13.00 -10.48
N LYS A 31 2.13 13.57 -11.28
CA LYS A 31 2.39 14.23 -12.55
C LYS A 31 2.25 15.76 -12.39
N GLU A 32 2.64 16.51 -13.41
CA GLU A 32 2.52 17.98 -13.40
C GLU A 32 1.08 18.48 -13.17
N LYS A 33 0.09 17.77 -13.72
CA LYS A 33 -1.34 18.12 -13.63
C LYS A 33 -2.15 17.16 -12.76
N GLY A 34 -1.60 16.81 -11.60
CA GLY A 34 -2.29 16.01 -10.59
C GLY A 34 -1.77 14.59 -10.46
N TYR A 35 -2.66 13.66 -10.13
CA TYR A 35 -2.30 12.30 -9.72
C TYR A 35 -2.91 11.25 -10.65
N SER A 36 -2.17 10.17 -10.87
CA SER A 36 -2.70 8.95 -11.50
C SER A 36 -2.53 7.78 -10.56
N VAL A 37 -3.57 6.98 -10.40
CA VAL A 37 -3.56 5.79 -9.55
C VAL A 37 -3.68 4.56 -10.43
N LYS A 38 -2.83 3.57 -10.18
CA LYS A 38 -2.99 2.21 -10.68
C LYS A 38 -3.22 1.30 -9.48
N ILE A 39 -4.33 0.58 -9.49
CA ILE A 39 -4.63 -0.45 -8.50
C ILE A 39 -4.34 -1.80 -9.16
N ASP A 40 -3.38 -2.53 -8.62
CA ASP A 40 -2.98 -3.86 -9.13
C ASP A 40 -3.89 -4.95 -8.56
N CYS A 41 -4.36 -4.77 -7.32
CA CYS A 41 -5.32 -5.65 -6.69
C CYS A 41 -6.23 -4.89 -5.71
N ILE A 42 -7.43 -5.41 -5.51
CA ILE A 42 -8.38 -4.92 -4.52
C ILE A 42 -8.38 -5.94 -3.37
N PRO A 43 -7.97 -5.58 -2.15
CA PRO A 43 -8.12 -6.47 -0.99
C PRO A 43 -9.59 -6.84 -0.82
N ILE A 44 -9.84 -8.10 -0.47
CA ILE A 44 -11.19 -8.60 -0.18
C ILE A 44 -11.18 -9.17 1.23
N GLY A 45 -12.17 -8.80 2.04
CA GLY A 45 -12.31 -9.29 3.42
C GLY A 45 -12.72 -8.21 4.40
N THR A 46 -13.01 -8.63 5.64
CA THR A 46 -13.43 -7.73 6.72
C THR A 46 -12.26 -6.98 7.38
N SER A 47 -11.01 -7.34 7.06
CA SER A 47 -9.82 -6.70 7.62
C SER A 47 -9.42 -5.41 6.89
N TRP A 48 -10.01 -5.12 5.72
CA TRP A 48 -9.78 -3.89 4.96
C TRP A 48 -11.03 -3.02 4.93
N ASP A 49 -10.89 -1.77 5.34
CA ASP A 49 -11.96 -0.77 5.47
C ASP A 49 -12.09 0.15 4.25
N GLY A 50 -11.39 -0.17 3.15
CA GLY A 50 -11.39 0.59 1.90
C GLY A 50 -10.33 1.70 1.83
N TRP A 51 -9.56 1.93 2.90
CA TRP A 51 -8.53 2.97 2.91
C TRP A 51 -7.17 2.45 2.44
N LEU A 52 -6.46 3.28 1.68
CA LEU A 52 -5.08 3.02 1.25
C LEU A 52 -4.16 4.08 1.83
N THR A 53 -3.02 3.64 2.34
CA THR A 53 -1.94 4.51 2.80
C THR A 53 -0.98 4.77 1.65
N VAL A 54 -0.68 6.04 1.40
CA VAL A 54 0.27 6.49 0.38
C VAL A 54 1.65 6.63 1.03
N LYS A 55 2.67 5.95 0.49
CA LYS A 55 4.05 6.06 0.98
C LYS A 55 5.00 6.38 -0.17
N GLU A 56 5.84 7.39 -0.02
CA GLU A 56 6.85 7.71 -1.04
C GLU A 56 7.76 6.50 -1.25
N ARG A 57 7.91 6.06 -2.51
CA ARG A 57 8.72 4.90 -2.80
C ARG A 57 10.19 5.28 -2.65
N THR A 58 10.86 4.68 -1.67
CA THR A 58 12.31 4.70 -1.57
C THR A 58 12.86 3.67 -2.54
N GLU A 59 13.82 4.04 -3.39
CA GLU A 59 14.59 3.10 -4.19
C GLU A 59 15.44 2.22 -3.26
N LYS A 60 14.89 1.10 -2.81
CA LYS A 60 15.71 0.04 -2.20
C LYS A 60 16.32 -0.77 -3.34
N ASN A 61 17.60 -0.50 -3.62
CA ASN A 61 18.47 -1.39 -4.39
C ASN A 61 18.73 -2.68 -3.59
N GLU A 62 17.69 -3.48 -3.31
CA GLU A 62 17.87 -4.82 -2.75
C GLU A 62 17.73 -5.84 -3.90
N PRO A 63 18.84 -6.48 -4.33
CA PRO A 63 18.74 -7.66 -5.17
C PRO A 63 18.07 -8.77 -4.35
N PHE A 64 17.03 -9.37 -4.93
CA PHE A 64 16.47 -10.63 -4.44
C PHE A 64 17.49 -11.75 -4.59
#